data_AF-A0AAD0WXR4-F1
#
_entry.id   AF-A0AAD0WXR4-F1
#
_cell.length_a   1.000
_cell.length_b   1.000
_cell.length_c   1.000
_cell.angle_alpha   90.00
_cell.angle_beta   90.00
_cell.angle_gamma   90.00
#
_symmetry.space_group_name_H-M   'P 1'
#
loop_
_entity.id
_entity.type
_entity.pdbx_description
1 polymer ?
#
loop_
_entity_poly.entity_id
_entity_poly.type
_entity_poly.pdbx_seq_one_letter_code
_entity_poly.pdbx_strand_id
1 'polypeptide(L)'
;MKTLVAAFAIFLAFGTQAADYSVNFKQLSTYSNDYKIAKIKEARFQVMATSKGGILRYCYKDYESNFPYAPQKNPYYLSQNLTFETQETTIKFAKLIPLFNKFKDELQSDLKLGCSTDVYLSGLVVSELEDGSEAHSDFTVYFKDNKVVMTASSYQVELKASETLVIDLIPTVFYGKNWQKRWADLDPAVGNPQSNY
;
A
#
# COMPACT_ATOMS: atom_id res chain seq x y z
N MET A 1 3.18 -43.65 -45.98
CA MET A 1 3.86 -43.11 -44.78
C MET A 1 3.55 -41.62 -44.66
N LYS A 2 2.72 -41.22 -43.70
CA LYS A 2 2.59 -39.85 -43.21
C LYS A 2 2.23 -39.95 -41.72
N THR A 3 3.24 -39.85 -40.87
CA THR A 3 3.07 -39.79 -39.41
C THR A 3 2.83 -38.33 -39.03
N LEU A 4 1.61 -38.01 -38.61
CA LEU A 4 1.28 -36.75 -37.96
C LEU A 4 1.87 -36.80 -36.55
N VAL A 5 2.88 -35.99 -36.27
CA VAL A 5 3.33 -35.73 -34.90
C VAL A 5 2.53 -34.54 -34.40
N ALA A 6 1.54 -34.80 -33.54
CA ALA A 6 0.87 -33.75 -32.80
C ALA A 6 1.85 -33.18 -31.76
N ALA A 7 2.34 -31.97 -32.01
CA ALA A 7 3.08 -31.21 -31.02
C ALA A 7 2.09 -30.76 -29.94
N PHE A 8 2.08 -31.46 -28.82
CA PHE A 8 1.45 -31.02 -27.58
C PHE A 8 2.20 -29.78 -27.10
N ALA A 9 1.66 -28.59 -27.36
CA ALA A 9 2.09 -27.37 -26.69
C ALA A 9 1.63 -27.47 -25.23
N ILE A 10 2.52 -27.94 -24.36
CA ILE A 10 2.35 -27.76 -22.91
C ILE A 10 2.50 -26.26 -22.67
N PHE A 11 1.37 -25.56 -22.63
CA PHE A 11 1.30 -24.27 -21.96
C PHE A 11 1.64 -24.54 -20.50
N LEU A 12 2.90 -24.30 -20.13
CA LEU A 12 3.26 -24.02 -18.74
C LEU A 12 2.51 -22.76 -18.37
N ALA A 13 1.28 -22.93 -17.87
CA ALA A 13 0.67 -21.96 -17.01
C ALA A 13 1.61 -21.87 -15.80
N PHE A 14 2.57 -20.95 -15.87
CA PHE A 14 3.15 -20.34 -14.69
C PHE A 14 1.97 -19.63 -14.02
N GLY A 15 1.19 -20.41 -13.26
CA GLY A 15 0.40 -19.85 -12.19
C GLY A 15 1.42 -19.13 -11.32
N THR A 16 1.53 -17.82 -11.51
CA THR A 16 2.08 -16.93 -10.51
C THR A 16 1.15 -17.07 -9.33
N GLN A 17 1.40 -18.12 -8.52
CA GLN A 17 0.78 -18.26 -7.23
C GLN A 17 1.10 -16.94 -6.55
N ALA A 18 0.06 -16.13 -6.39
CA ALA A 18 0.26 -14.78 -5.97
C ALA A 18 0.92 -14.86 -4.59
N ALA A 19 2.12 -14.32 -4.48
CA ALA A 19 2.86 -14.34 -3.24
C ALA A 19 1.99 -13.65 -2.18
N ASP A 20 1.60 -14.43 -1.17
CA ASP A 20 0.89 -13.92 -0.01
C ASP A 20 1.93 -13.52 1.03
N TYR A 21 1.84 -12.29 1.51
CA TYR A 21 2.68 -11.76 2.57
C TYR A 21 1.86 -11.67 3.84
N SER A 22 2.47 -11.91 5.00
CA SER A 22 1.76 -11.83 6.27
C SER A 22 2.59 -11.10 7.30
N VAL A 23 1.92 -10.23 8.07
CA VAL A 23 2.54 -9.48 9.16
C VAL A 23 1.72 -9.68 10.42
N ASN A 24 2.38 -10.02 11.52
CA ASN A 24 1.80 -10.24 12.83
C ASN A 24 2.31 -9.15 13.80
N PHE A 25 1.37 -8.42 14.39
CA PHE A 25 1.61 -7.27 15.26
C PHE A 25 1.33 -7.62 16.72
N LYS A 26 2.33 -8.19 17.42
CA LYS A 26 2.13 -8.64 18.81
C LYS A 26 2.20 -7.51 19.83
N GLN A 27 2.89 -6.43 19.49
CA GLN A 27 3.12 -5.34 20.40
C GLN A 27 3.14 -3.99 19.68
N LEU A 28 2.84 -2.96 20.46
CA LEU A 28 2.99 -1.55 20.15
C LEU A 28 4.20 -1.02 20.93
N SER A 29 5.24 -0.64 20.22
CA SER A 29 6.46 -0.08 20.80
C SER A 29 6.46 1.44 20.75
N THR A 30 6.60 2.06 21.91
CA THR A 30 6.77 3.52 22.06
C THR A 30 8.23 3.84 22.39
N TYR A 31 8.57 5.12 22.55
CA TYR A 31 9.92 5.49 23.00
C TYR A 31 10.25 4.95 24.40
N SER A 32 9.26 4.78 25.27
CA SER A 32 9.46 4.50 26.69
C SER A 32 8.99 3.11 27.15
N ASN A 33 8.09 2.47 26.42
CA ASN A 33 7.43 1.22 26.80
C ASN A 33 6.97 0.41 25.59
N ASP A 34 6.86 -0.90 25.79
CA ASP A 34 6.18 -1.83 24.90
C ASP A 34 4.83 -2.26 25.49
N TYR A 35 3.79 -2.25 24.66
CA TYR A 35 2.44 -2.63 25.05
C TYR A 35 1.98 -3.81 24.21
N LYS A 36 1.51 -4.88 24.85
CA LYS A 36 1.00 -6.04 24.12
C LYS A 36 -0.34 -5.73 23.47
N ILE A 37 -0.48 -6.15 22.22
CA ILE A 37 -1.72 -6.01 21.45
C ILE A 37 -2.56 -7.27 21.67
N ALA A 38 -3.78 -7.09 22.17
CA ALA A 38 -4.74 -8.18 22.31
C ALA A 38 -5.36 -8.57 20.96
N LYS A 39 -5.77 -7.57 20.16
CA LYS A 39 -6.31 -7.77 18.81
C LYS A 39 -6.28 -6.49 17.99
N ILE A 40 -6.32 -6.63 16.67
CA ILE A 40 -6.62 -5.53 15.75
C ILE A 40 -8.14 -5.36 15.70
N LYS A 41 -8.62 -4.17 16.07
CA LYS A 41 -10.06 -3.82 16.00
C LYS A 41 -10.45 -3.39 14.60
N GLU A 42 -9.57 -2.63 13.94
CA GLU A 42 -9.83 -2.11 12.61
C GLU A 42 -8.51 -1.90 11.85
N ALA A 43 -8.50 -2.20 10.56
CA ALA A 43 -7.37 -1.92 9.70
C ALA A 43 -7.86 -1.43 8.33
N ARG A 44 -7.23 -0.38 7.81
CA ARG A 44 -7.60 0.25 6.55
C ARG A 44 -6.37 0.49 5.70
N PHE A 45 -6.55 0.30 4.40
CA PHE A 45 -5.45 0.31 3.46
C PHE A 45 -5.80 1.09 2.21
N GLN A 46 -4.81 1.82 1.71
CA GLN A 46 -4.87 2.44 0.39
C GLN A 46 -3.55 2.23 -0.31
N VAL A 47 -3.64 1.79 -1.56
CA VAL A 47 -2.51 1.85 -2.47
C VAL A 47 -2.41 3.25 -3.04
N MET A 48 -1.18 3.74 -3.04
CA MET A 48 -0.79 5.10 -3.33
C MET A 48 0.25 5.03 -4.45
N ALA A 49 0.02 5.71 -5.58
CA ALA A 49 1.02 5.86 -6.63
C ALA A 49 1.35 7.34 -6.86
N THR A 50 2.64 7.68 -6.90
CA THR A 50 3.15 9.05 -7.05
C THR A 50 4.22 9.12 -8.13
N SER A 51 4.28 10.23 -8.87
CA SER A 51 5.37 10.47 -9.81
C SER A 51 6.66 10.94 -9.12
N LYS A 52 7.81 10.53 -9.65
CA LYS A 52 9.18 10.90 -9.24
C LYS A 52 10.00 11.33 -10.46
N GLY A 53 10.68 12.47 -10.36
CA GLY A 53 11.53 13.01 -11.43
C GLY A 53 11.66 14.53 -11.33
N GLY A 54 12.67 15.11 -11.99
CA GLY A 54 12.97 16.56 -11.95
C GLY A 54 11.75 17.45 -12.28
N ILE A 55 11.75 18.68 -11.76
CA ILE A 55 10.65 19.70 -11.80
C ILE A 55 9.33 19.10 -12.29
N LEU A 56 8.48 18.63 -11.36
CA LEU A 56 7.19 17.93 -11.54
C LEU A 56 6.35 18.35 -12.75
N ARG A 57 6.45 19.61 -13.18
CA ARG A 57 5.84 20.19 -14.38
C ARG A 57 6.16 19.44 -15.70
N TYR A 58 7.30 18.75 -15.80
CA TYR A 58 7.72 18.08 -17.04
C TYR A 58 7.33 16.61 -17.13
N CYS A 59 6.76 16.03 -16.07
CA CYS A 59 6.44 14.60 -16.06
C CYS A 59 5.08 14.22 -16.63
N TYR A 60 4.24 15.19 -16.99
CA TYR A 60 2.91 14.93 -17.52
C TYR A 60 2.84 15.16 -19.02
N LYS A 61 2.11 14.27 -19.72
CA LYS A 61 1.87 14.40 -21.16
C LYS A 61 1.17 15.72 -21.51
N ASP A 62 0.18 16.14 -20.70
CA ASP A 62 -0.70 17.28 -21.04
C ASP A 62 -0.81 18.37 -19.94
N TYR A 63 0.32 18.87 -19.43
CA TYR A 63 0.30 20.06 -18.55
C TYR A 63 0.15 21.37 -19.35
N GLU A 64 -0.83 21.44 -20.24
CA GLU A 64 -1.36 22.71 -20.72
C GLU A 64 -2.89 22.74 -20.50
N SER A 65 -3.29 23.52 -19.49
CA SER A 65 -4.52 24.33 -19.43
C SER A 65 -5.90 23.76 -19.05
N ASN A 66 -6.10 22.50 -18.66
CA ASN A 66 -7.46 21.97 -18.43
C ASN A 66 -7.85 21.52 -17.00
N PHE A 67 -7.50 22.27 -15.95
CA PHE A 67 -8.16 22.12 -14.62
C PHE A 67 -8.34 23.50 -13.94
N PRO A 68 -9.47 23.79 -13.26
CA PRO A 68 -9.87 25.14 -12.87
C PRO A 68 -9.10 25.73 -11.67
N TYR A 69 -8.02 25.08 -11.22
CA TYR A 69 -7.21 25.55 -10.10
C TYR A 69 -5.80 25.90 -10.58
N ALA A 70 -5.29 27.05 -10.11
CA ALA A 70 -3.94 27.53 -10.37
C ALA A 70 -2.91 26.38 -10.24
N PRO A 71 -1.86 26.36 -11.08
CA PRO A 71 -0.94 25.22 -11.18
C PRO A 71 -0.31 24.89 -9.82
N GLN A 72 -0.94 23.95 -9.11
CA GLN A 72 -0.34 23.37 -7.93
C GLN A 72 0.73 22.41 -8.41
N LYS A 73 1.97 22.59 -7.94
CA LYS A 73 3.13 21.74 -8.23
C LYS A 73 3.00 20.38 -7.53
N ASN A 74 1.81 19.83 -7.42
CA ASN A 74 1.60 18.60 -6.66
C ASN A 74 1.78 17.41 -7.61
N PRO A 75 2.54 16.37 -7.21
CA PRO A 75 2.63 15.14 -7.97
C PRO A 75 1.22 14.55 -8.15
N TYR A 76 0.92 14.06 -9.34
CA TYR A 76 -0.28 13.31 -9.63
C TYR A 76 -0.26 12.07 -8.76
N TYR A 77 -1.41 11.84 -8.15
CA TYR A 77 -1.59 10.86 -7.10
C TYR A 77 -2.80 9.99 -7.43
N LEU A 78 -2.57 8.69 -7.59
CA LEU A 78 -3.64 7.71 -7.74
C LEU A 78 -3.80 6.96 -6.41
N SER A 79 -4.97 7.10 -5.78
CA SER A 79 -5.40 6.35 -4.59
C SER A 79 -6.44 5.29 -4.96
N GLN A 80 -6.29 4.09 -4.39
CA GLN A 80 -7.40 3.13 -4.30
C GLN A 80 -7.46 2.49 -2.92
N ASN A 81 -8.65 2.46 -2.31
CA ASN A 81 -8.89 1.76 -1.05
C ASN A 81 -8.92 0.25 -1.28
N LEU A 82 -8.31 -0.49 -0.36
CA LEU A 82 -8.16 -1.93 -0.44
C LEU A 82 -8.60 -2.59 0.87
N THR A 83 -9.12 -3.79 0.73
CA THR A 83 -9.45 -4.67 1.86
C THR A 83 -8.49 -5.84 1.87
N PHE A 84 -7.88 -6.09 3.01
CA PHE A 84 -7.02 -7.24 3.27
C PHE A 84 -7.62 -8.06 4.41
N GLU A 85 -7.30 -9.36 4.44
CA GLU A 85 -7.76 -10.25 5.50
C GLU A 85 -7.03 -9.92 6.80
N THR A 86 -7.80 -9.74 7.87
CA THR A 86 -7.29 -9.56 9.24
C THR A 86 -7.74 -10.72 10.12
N GLN A 87 -6.82 -11.24 10.93
CA GLN A 87 -7.08 -12.33 11.86
C GLN A 87 -6.33 -12.05 13.17
N GLU A 88 -7.05 -11.74 14.23
CA GLU A 88 -6.50 -11.35 15.53
C GLU A 88 -5.49 -10.20 15.42
N THR A 89 -4.19 -10.50 15.52
CA THR A 89 -3.06 -9.56 15.39
C THR A 89 -2.36 -9.64 14.04
N THR A 90 -2.88 -10.45 13.12
CA THR A 90 -2.25 -10.72 11.82
C THR A 90 -3.01 -10.03 10.69
N ILE A 91 -2.25 -9.47 9.75
CA ILE A 91 -2.76 -8.95 8.48
C ILE A 91 -2.13 -9.77 7.35
N LYS A 92 -2.96 -10.29 6.43
CA LYS A 92 -2.50 -11.02 5.24
C LYS A 92 -2.69 -10.16 3.99
N PHE A 93 -1.59 -9.92 3.29
CA PHE A 93 -1.55 -9.18 2.05
C PHE A 93 -1.42 -10.13 0.86
N ALA A 94 -2.54 -10.38 0.20
CA ALA A 94 -2.55 -11.19 -1.02
C ALA A 94 -2.13 -10.35 -2.24
N LYS A 95 -1.32 -10.94 -3.12
CA LYS A 95 -1.01 -10.40 -4.46
C LYS A 95 -0.39 -8.99 -4.48
N LEU A 96 0.42 -8.61 -3.48
CA LEU A 96 1.00 -7.25 -3.41
C LEU A 96 1.83 -6.88 -4.65
N ILE A 97 2.69 -7.77 -5.16
CA ILE A 97 3.53 -7.46 -6.32
C ILE A 97 2.67 -7.19 -7.58
N PRO A 98 1.76 -8.10 -7.99
CA PRO A 98 0.83 -7.82 -9.10
C PRO A 98 0.03 -6.52 -8.91
N LEU A 99 -0.44 -6.25 -7.69
CA LEU A 99 -1.16 -5.02 -7.36
C LEU A 99 -0.28 -3.79 -7.58
N PHE A 100 0.93 -3.76 -7.02
CA PHE A 100 1.84 -2.63 -7.17
C PHE A 100 2.24 -2.40 -8.63
N ASN A 101 2.51 -3.46 -9.40
CA ASN A 101 2.80 -3.34 -10.83
C ASN A 101 1.62 -2.76 -11.61
N LYS A 102 0.38 -3.21 -11.34
CA LYS A 102 -0.81 -2.64 -11.98
C LYS A 102 -0.90 -1.13 -11.79
N PHE A 103 -0.79 -0.67 -10.54
CA PHE A 103 -0.86 0.76 -10.21
C PHE A 103 0.30 1.56 -10.78
N LYS A 104 1.49 0.95 -10.82
CA LYS A 104 2.67 1.52 -11.44
C LYS A 104 2.45 1.73 -12.93
N ASP A 105 1.95 0.72 -13.63
CA ASP A 105 1.73 0.75 -15.08
C ASP A 105 0.63 1.75 -15.46
N GLU A 106 -0.46 1.80 -14.68
CA GLU A 106 -1.55 2.78 -14.83
C GLU A 106 -1.05 4.22 -14.69
N LEU A 107 -0.20 4.50 -13.70
CA LEU A 107 0.39 5.83 -13.57
C LEU A 107 1.42 6.11 -14.68
N GLN A 108 2.27 5.13 -15.00
CA GLN A 108 3.34 5.29 -15.98
C GLN A 108 2.79 5.55 -17.40
N SER A 109 1.62 5.01 -17.75
CA SER A 109 0.98 5.28 -19.05
C SER A 109 0.65 6.75 -19.27
N ASP A 110 0.44 7.49 -18.18
CA ASP A 110 0.01 8.90 -18.20
C ASP A 110 1.20 9.86 -18.12
N LEU A 111 2.38 9.36 -17.74
CA LEU A 111 3.61 10.15 -17.62
C LEU A 111 4.41 10.25 -18.92
N LYS A 112 5.20 11.31 -19.04
CA LYS A 112 6.20 11.50 -20.11
C LYS A 112 7.36 10.52 -19.98
N LEU A 113 8.01 10.24 -21.10
CA LEU A 113 9.17 9.36 -21.19
C LEU A 113 10.30 9.87 -20.27
N GLY A 114 10.88 9.00 -19.45
CA GLY A 114 11.96 9.35 -18.51
C GLY A 114 11.49 9.72 -17.10
N CYS A 115 10.19 9.81 -16.84
CA CYS A 115 9.66 9.93 -15.49
C CYS A 115 9.50 8.56 -14.82
N SER A 116 9.68 8.54 -13.51
CA SER A 116 9.56 7.34 -12.68
C SER A 116 8.35 7.46 -11.76
N THR A 117 7.93 6.34 -11.21
CA THR A 117 6.78 6.24 -10.30
C THR A 117 7.18 5.49 -9.06
N ASP A 118 6.70 5.98 -7.92
CA ASP A 118 6.71 5.28 -6.65
C ASP A 118 5.31 4.75 -6.36
N VAL A 119 5.24 3.50 -5.93
CA VAL A 119 4.00 2.89 -5.47
C VAL A 119 4.21 2.34 -4.07
N TYR A 120 3.27 2.64 -3.17
CA TYR A 120 3.29 2.17 -1.80
C TYR A 120 1.88 1.93 -1.26
N LEU A 121 1.76 1.07 -0.27
CA LEU A 121 0.56 0.88 0.52
C LEU A 121 0.66 1.71 1.79
N SER A 122 -0.37 2.48 2.12
CA SER A 122 -0.54 3.15 3.41
C SER A 122 -1.52 2.33 4.25
N GLY A 123 -1.09 1.87 5.43
CA GLY A 123 -1.92 1.14 6.38
C GLY A 123 -2.16 1.96 7.64
N LEU A 124 -3.42 2.09 8.06
CA LEU A 124 -3.79 2.60 9.39
C LEU A 124 -4.46 1.48 10.19
N VAL A 125 -4.06 1.33 11.45
CA VAL A 125 -4.51 0.25 12.32
C VAL A 125 -4.98 0.81 13.66
N VAL A 126 -6.15 0.35 14.09
CA VAL A 126 -6.68 0.52 15.44
C VAL A 126 -6.54 -0.81 16.17
N SER A 127 -5.83 -0.80 17.28
CA SER A 127 -5.56 -1.99 18.10
C SER A 127 -6.16 -1.84 19.49
N GLU A 128 -6.60 -2.95 20.07
CA GLU A 128 -6.90 -3.07 21.50
C GLU A 128 -5.67 -3.62 22.21
N LEU A 129 -5.17 -2.92 23.23
CA LEU A 129 -4.07 -3.39 24.07
C LEU A 129 -4.61 -4.34 25.16
N GLU A 130 -3.73 -5.14 25.78
CA GLU A 130 -4.13 -6.09 26.84
C GLU A 130 -4.79 -5.42 28.06
N ASP A 131 -4.51 -4.13 28.32
CA ASP A 131 -5.15 -3.35 29.39
C ASP A 131 -6.52 -2.77 28.99
N GLY A 132 -7.00 -3.08 27.78
CA GLY A 132 -8.27 -2.61 27.22
C GLY A 132 -8.21 -1.22 26.59
N SER A 133 -7.05 -0.54 26.62
CA SER A 133 -6.89 0.74 25.95
C SER A 133 -6.82 0.59 24.43
N GLU A 134 -7.18 1.66 23.72
CA GLU A 134 -7.10 1.71 22.26
C GLU A 134 -5.83 2.42 21.81
N ALA A 135 -5.15 1.84 20.82
CA ALA A 135 -3.97 2.41 20.20
C ALA A 135 -4.16 2.60 18.69
N HIS A 136 -3.58 3.69 18.17
CA HIS A 136 -3.58 4.02 16.75
C HIS A 136 -2.16 3.95 16.20
N SER A 137 -2.01 3.27 15.08
CA SER A 137 -0.72 3.04 14.43
C SER A 137 -0.82 3.18 12.92
N ASP A 138 0.27 3.60 12.31
CA ASP A 138 0.40 3.64 10.85
C ASP A 138 1.70 2.99 10.38
N PHE A 139 1.65 2.45 9.17
CA PHE A 139 2.82 1.94 8.48
C PHE A 139 2.66 2.07 6.98
N THR A 140 3.76 1.88 6.26
CA THR A 140 3.79 1.87 4.81
C THR A 140 4.45 0.61 4.28
N VAL A 141 4.04 0.14 3.11
CA VAL A 141 4.66 -0.98 2.42
C VAL A 141 5.04 -0.54 1.01
N TYR A 142 6.32 -0.66 0.66
CA TYR A 142 6.87 -0.28 -0.63
C TYR A 142 7.19 -1.50 -1.47
N PHE A 143 7.16 -1.31 -2.79
CA PHE A 143 7.81 -2.21 -3.73
C PHE A 143 9.10 -1.58 -4.24
N LYS A 144 10.26 -2.17 -3.92
CA LYS A 144 11.59 -1.69 -4.32
C LYS A 144 12.39 -2.84 -4.90
N ASP A 145 12.85 -2.71 -6.14
CA ASP A 145 13.75 -3.69 -6.78
C ASP A 145 13.30 -5.15 -6.65
N ASN A 146 12.01 -5.41 -6.94
CA ASN A 146 11.36 -6.72 -6.78
C ASN A 146 11.21 -7.23 -5.34
N LYS A 147 11.45 -6.39 -4.35
CA LYS A 147 11.26 -6.68 -2.93
C LYS A 147 10.09 -5.90 -2.37
N VAL A 148 9.37 -6.50 -1.44
CA VAL A 148 8.35 -5.83 -0.64
C VAL A 148 8.98 -5.40 0.67
N VAL A 149 8.98 -4.12 0.97
CA VAL A 149 9.62 -3.55 2.16
C VAL A 149 8.58 -2.81 2.97
N MET A 150 8.39 -3.23 4.22
CA MET A 150 7.55 -2.53 5.18
C MET A 150 8.38 -1.51 5.95
N THR A 151 7.84 -0.30 6.09
CA THR A 151 8.38 0.77 6.90
C THR A 151 7.38 1.16 7.98
N ALA A 152 7.80 1.09 9.23
CA ALA A 152 7.06 1.62 10.37
C ALA A 152 8.00 2.58 11.12
N SER A 153 7.67 3.88 11.12
CA SER A 153 8.56 4.94 11.64
C SER A 153 9.99 4.86 11.07
N SER A 154 11.01 4.68 11.92
CA SER A 154 12.43 4.59 11.52
C SER A 154 12.90 3.19 11.11
N TYR A 155 12.05 2.16 11.20
CA TYR A 155 12.42 0.78 10.88
C TYR A 155 11.97 0.39 9.47
N GLN A 156 12.84 -0.30 8.75
CA GLN A 156 12.54 -0.90 7.44
C GLN A 156 12.86 -2.39 7.49
N VAL A 157 11.93 -3.21 7.01
CA VAL A 157 12.07 -4.66 6.99
C VAL A 157 11.52 -5.24 5.69
N GLU A 158 12.22 -6.22 5.13
CA GLU A 158 11.78 -6.94 3.94
C GLU A 158 10.69 -7.95 4.31
N LEU A 159 9.53 -7.88 3.64
CA LEU A 159 8.50 -8.89 3.72
C LEU A 159 8.81 -10.00 2.72
N LYS A 160 8.87 -11.23 3.20
CA LYS A 160 9.07 -12.42 2.35
C LYS A 160 7.74 -13.11 2.09
N ALA A 161 7.60 -13.62 0.87
CA ALA A 161 6.42 -14.38 0.46
C ALA A 161 6.29 -15.66 1.30
N SER A 162 5.05 -15.99 1.67
CA SER A 162 4.71 -17.19 2.46
C SER A 162 5.31 -17.25 3.87
N GLU A 163 5.94 -16.16 4.34
CA GLU A 163 6.40 -16.01 5.71
C GLU A 163 5.48 -15.04 6.46
N THR A 164 5.20 -15.34 7.73
CA THR A 164 4.58 -14.38 8.65
C THR A 164 5.69 -13.68 9.42
N LEU A 165 5.92 -12.42 9.08
CA LEU A 165 6.86 -11.58 9.81
C LEU A 165 6.20 -11.09 11.10
N VAL A 166 6.91 -11.23 12.22
CA VAL A 166 6.51 -10.58 13.48
C VAL A 166 7.21 -9.23 13.53
N ILE A 167 6.42 -8.17 13.67
CA ILE A 167 6.93 -6.80 13.78
C ILE A 167 6.10 -6.02 14.80
N ASP A 168 6.73 -5.03 15.40
CA ASP A 168 6.08 -4.14 16.35
C ASP A 168 5.38 -3.02 15.58
N LEU A 169 4.16 -2.70 16.00
CA LEU A 169 3.55 -1.45 15.59
C LEU A 169 4.17 -0.30 16.37
N ILE A 170 4.15 0.88 15.78
CA ILE A 170 4.59 2.11 16.43
C ILE A 170 3.38 3.04 16.45
N PRO A 171 3.22 3.88 17.49
CA PRO A 171 2.16 4.87 17.52
C PRO A 171 2.20 5.76 16.30
N THR A 172 1.01 6.10 15.80
CA THR A 172 0.90 7.00 14.68
C THR A 172 1.41 8.40 15.02
N VAL A 173 1.99 9.07 14.04
CA VAL A 173 2.32 10.50 14.13
C VAL A 173 1.09 11.39 13.85
N PHE A 174 0.00 10.82 13.36
CA PHE A 174 -1.24 11.54 13.07
C PHE A 174 -2.09 11.67 14.34
N TYR A 175 -2.14 12.86 14.92
CA TYR A 175 -2.95 13.10 16.13
C TYR A 175 -4.33 13.70 15.82
N GLY A 176 -5.34 13.32 16.60
CA GLY A 176 -6.67 13.94 16.62
C GLY A 176 -7.35 14.01 15.25
N LYS A 177 -7.70 15.23 14.80
CA LYS A 177 -8.40 15.46 13.53
C LYS A 177 -7.62 15.00 12.30
N ASN A 178 -6.29 14.92 12.38
CA ASN A 178 -5.48 14.49 11.23
C ASN A 178 -5.57 12.99 11.02
N TRP A 179 -5.65 12.20 12.10
CA TRP A 179 -5.94 10.78 12.01
C TRP A 179 -7.29 10.56 11.36
N GLN A 180 -8.34 11.24 11.86
CA GLN A 180 -9.71 11.09 11.35
C GLN A 180 -9.83 11.47 9.88
N LYS A 181 -9.17 12.55 9.44
CA LYS A 181 -9.11 12.92 8.01
C LYS A 181 -8.41 11.85 7.18
N ARG A 182 -7.22 11.41 7.60
CA ARG A 182 -6.47 10.39 6.86
C ARG A 182 -7.24 9.08 6.81
N TRP A 183 -7.88 8.70 7.90
CA TRP A 183 -8.73 7.53 8.03
C TRP A 183 -9.97 7.61 7.13
N ALA A 184 -10.55 8.80 6.96
CA ALA A 184 -11.66 9.05 6.04
C ALA A 184 -11.22 8.95 4.57
N ASP A 185 -10.03 9.46 4.22
CA ASP A 185 -9.46 9.28 2.87
C ASP A 185 -9.31 7.80 2.48
N LEU A 186 -9.18 6.93 3.49
CA LEU A 186 -9.03 5.47 3.34
C LEU A 186 -10.35 4.70 3.46
N ASP A 187 -11.47 5.34 3.83
CA ASP A 187 -12.75 4.68 4.04
C ASP A 187 -13.54 4.53 2.72
N PRO A 188 -13.73 3.30 2.20
CA PRO A 188 -14.59 3.12 1.02
C PRO A 188 -16.09 3.36 1.32
N ALA A 189 -16.52 3.25 2.58
CA ALA A 189 -17.91 3.39 2.99
C ALA A 189 -18.33 4.85 3.28
N VAL A 190 -17.37 5.77 3.45
CA VAL A 190 -17.66 7.20 3.70
C VAL A 190 -18.15 7.93 2.44
N GLY A 191 -18.14 7.29 1.27
CA GLY A 191 -18.96 7.70 0.12
C GLY A 191 -18.62 9.07 -0.48
N ASN A 192 -17.95 9.05 -1.64
CA ASN A 192 -17.58 10.18 -2.51
C ASN A 192 -16.46 11.12 -2.03
N PRO A 193 -15.21 10.86 -2.45
CA PRO A 193 -14.22 11.91 -2.70
C PRO A 193 -14.60 12.79 -3.91
N GLN A 194 -15.57 12.37 -4.74
CA GLN A 194 -16.09 13.17 -5.85
C GLN A 194 -17.18 14.15 -5.39
N SER A 195 -16.78 15.28 -4.80
CA SER A 195 -17.51 16.56 -4.97
C SER A 195 -16.77 17.83 -4.51
N ASN A 196 -15.46 17.79 -4.26
CA ASN A 196 -14.72 19.01 -3.91
C ASN A 196 -13.57 19.27 -4.89
N TYR A 197 -13.84 19.19 -6.19
CA TYR A 197 -13.11 19.92 -7.24
C TYR A 197 -14.03 20.18 -8.42
#